data_AF-A0A6I9NNU0-F1
#
_entry.id   AF-A0A6I9NNU0-F1
#
_cell.length_a   1.000
_cell.length_b   1.000
_cell.length_c   1.000
_cell.angle_alpha   90.00
_cell.angle_beta   90.00
_cell.angle_gamma   90.00
#
_symmetry.space_group_name_H-M   'P 1'
#
loop_
_entity.id
_entity.type
_entity.pdbx_description
1 polymer ?
#
loop_
_entity_poly.entity_id
_entity_poly.type
_entity_poly.pdbx_seq_one_letter_code
_entity_poly.pdbx_strand_id
1 'polypeptide(L)'
;MLLTKLSPVLDPALDMLAGMPMPMVGPSASEVLDVLGEIRVSLLTDEELMNSSVIRKWFSQRLSAFLPFTSGRFLHCLTNRNLSCHSYQQILQVFIHHFDNMTSHQQHVVLKDFILRFLSHPHSGPGCVSASNSSAEWLMKNLGPFSRLLSIKQLLHLNPHFNPLEALRLLTPSQTAELLLVNLPSDLDKDAIINVIFDFLTESPDEKKLQEFLMNLAMLHNQANFTCSSYKTLYTRMDMALSSVSVNTAHTITYIKMELSKYIPPDRHSQPHLKRDDVVDS
;
A
#
# COMPACT_ATOMS: atom_id res chain seq x y z
N MET A 1 -19.41 -38.46 -1.98
CA MET A 1 -19.01 -37.68 -0.78
C MET A 1 -18.50 -38.62 0.31
N LEU A 2 -17.22 -39.00 0.26
CA LEU A 2 -16.58 -39.84 1.30
C LEU A 2 -15.93 -38.96 2.40
N LEU A 3 -15.38 -37.81 2.00
CA LEU A 3 -14.64 -36.89 2.88
C LEU A 3 -15.54 -36.07 3.83
N THR A 4 -16.78 -35.75 3.44
CA THR A 4 -17.72 -35.07 4.35
C THR A 4 -18.15 -35.95 5.52
N LYS A 5 -18.18 -37.28 5.34
CA LYS A 5 -18.44 -38.26 6.40
C LYS A 5 -17.28 -38.42 7.40
N LEU A 6 -16.10 -37.86 7.13
CA LEU A 6 -14.92 -37.88 8.01
C LEU A 6 -14.81 -36.65 8.93
N SER A 7 -15.89 -35.87 9.07
CA SER A 7 -15.94 -34.73 10.00
C SER A 7 -15.53 -34.98 11.44
N PRO A 8 -15.83 -36.14 12.08
CA PRO A 8 -15.39 -36.36 13.45
C PRO A 8 -13.88 -36.49 13.61
N VAL A 9 -13.12 -36.74 12.54
CA VAL A 9 -11.65 -36.87 12.58
C VAL A 9 -10.96 -35.61 12.08
N LEU A 10 -11.50 -34.99 11.01
CA LEU A 10 -10.85 -33.85 10.36
C LEU A 10 -10.77 -32.63 11.27
N ASP A 11 -11.85 -32.30 11.96
CA ASP A 11 -11.95 -31.10 12.77
C ASP A 11 -10.96 -31.12 13.95
N PRO A 12 -10.89 -32.19 14.78
CA PRO A 12 -9.85 -32.32 15.81
C PRO A 12 -8.43 -32.31 15.25
N ALA A 13 -8.20 -32.91 14.08
CA ALA A 13 -6.88 -32.91 13.45
C ALA A 13 -6.44 -31.48 13.06
N LEU A 14 -7.35 -30.69 12.48
CA LEU A 14 -7.08 -29.27 12.18
C LEU A 14 -6.84 -28.45 13.45
N ASP A 15 -7.58 -28.73 14.52
CA ASP A 15 -7.39 -28.05 15.81
C ASP A 15 -6.00 -28.37 16.41
N MET A 16 -5.48 -29.59 16.23
CA MET A 16 -4.11 -29.95 16.61
C MET A 16 -3.05 -29.28 15.71
N LEU A 17 -3.28 -29.27 14.40
CA LEU A 17 -2.35 -28.67 13.42
C LEU A 17 -2.24 -27.16 13.56
N ALA A 18 -3.31 -26.47 13.98
CA ALA A 18 -3.31 -25.03 14.23
C ALA A 18 -2.26 -24.60 15.27
N GLY A 19 -1.86 -25.49 16.18
CA GLY A 19 -0.82 -25.24 17.17
C GLY A 19 0.61 -25.59 16.73
N MET A 20 0.80 -26.12 15.52
CA MET A 20 2.11 -26.55 15.03
C MET A 20 2.85 -25.42 14.30
N PRO A 21 4.19 -25.34 14.40
CA PRO A 21 4.96 -24.30 13.74
C PRO A 21 4.95 -24.45 12.20
N MET A 22 4.84 -23.31 11.50
CA MET A 22 4.79 -23.15 10.04
C MET A 22 5.73 -24.04 9.19
N PRO A 23 7.00 -24.31 9.57
CA PRO A 23 7.90 -25.14 8.77
C PRO A 23 7.42 -26.59 8.60
N MET A 24 6.47 -27.07 9.42
CA MET A 24 5.97 -28.44 9.34
C MET A 24 4.91 -28.65 8.25
N VAL A 25 4.27 -27.60 7.72
CA VAL A 25 3.12 -27.75 6.81
C VAL A 25 3.54 -28.19 5.39
N GLY A 26 4.84 -28.13 5.08
CA GLY A 26 5.44 -28.82 3.92
C GLY A 26 4.98 -28.30 2.55
N PRO A 27 5.51 -28.90 1.46
CA PRO A 27 5.25 -28.45 0.09
C PRO A 27 3.79 -28.63 -0.37
N SER A 28 3.03 -29.50 0.29
CA SER A 28 1.63 -29.82 -0.07
C SER A 28 0.59 -28.93 0.63
N ALA A 29 1.03 -27.89 1.34
CA ALA A 29 0.15 -27.00 2.12
C ALA A 29 -0.96 -26.38 1.26
N SER A 30 -0.63 -26.00 0.02
CA SER A 30 -1.57 -25.35 -0.90
C SER A 30 -2.66 -26.32 -1.38
N GLU A 31 -2.30 -27.57 -1.69
CA GLU A 31 -3.20 -28.63 -2.13
C GLU A 31 -4.11 -29.08 -0.99
N VAL A 32 -3.57 -29.19 0.22
CA VAL A 32 -4.36 -29.48 1.42
C VAL A 32 -5.37 -28.36 1.66
N LEU A 33 -4.96 -27.09 1.54
CA LEU A 33 -5.86 -25.96 1.71
C LEU A 33 -6.96 -25.90 0.63
N ASP A 34 -6.63 -26.21 -0.62
CA ASP A 34 -7.61 -26.30 -1.71
C ASP A 34 -8.68 -27.37 -1.39
N VAL A 35 -8.26 -28.56 -0.95
CA VAL A 35 -9.18 -29.63 -0.53
C VAL A 35 -10.03 -29.20 0.67
N LEU A 36 -9.43 -28.59 1.70
CA LEU A 36 -10.14 -28.05 2.86
C LEU A 36 -11.14 -26.96 2.46
N GLY A 37 -10.77 -26.13 1.49
CA GLY A 37 -11.63 -25.15 0.85
C GLY A 37 -12.89 -25.81 0.29
N GLU A 38 -12.73 -26.89 -0.47
CA GLU A 38 -13.83 -27.60 -1.10
C GLU A 38 -14.72 -28.39 -0.12
N ILE A 39 -14.15 -28.99 0.94
CA ILE A 39 -14.91 -29.87 1.83
C ILE A 39 -15.40 -29.20 3.14
N ARG A 40 -14.91 -27.99 3.44
CA ARG A 40 -15.31 -27.23 4.64
C ARG A 40 -15.72 -25.81 4.32
N VAL A 41 -14.81 -25.00 3.77
CA VAL A 41 -15.07 -23.56 3.59
C VAL A 41 -16.21 -23.31 2.60
N SER A 42 -16.33 -24.13 1.55
CA SER A 42 -17.40 -24.05 0.56
C SER A 42 -18.80 -24.28 1.16
N LEU A 43 -18.88 -25.06 2.24
CA LEU A 43 -20.12 -25.43 2.90
C LEU A 43 -20.62 -24.37 3.89
N LEU A 44 -19.78 -23.39 4.25
CA LEU A 44 -20.19 -22.27 5.09
C LEU A 44 -21.26 -21.46 4.37
N THR A 45 -22.35 -21.19 5.06
CA THR A 45 -23.42 -20.29 4.60
C THR A 45 -22.94 -18.84 4.62
N ASP A 46 -23.65 -17.96 3.92
CA ASP A 46 -23.30 -16.53 3.92
C ASP A 46 -23.45 -15.91 5.33
N GLU A 47 -24.43 -16.36 6.12
CA GLU A 47 -24.60 -15.95 7.53
C GLU A 47 -23.39 -16.37 8.39
N GLU A 48 -22.90 -17.59 8.20
CA GLU A 48 -21.70 -18.09 8.89
C GLU A 48 -20.45 -17.33 8.46
N LEU A 49 -20.34 -16.94 7.18
CA LEU A 49 -19.24 -16.12 6.67
C LEU A 49 -19.29 -14.67 7.19
N MET A 50 -20.43 -14.22 7.72
CA MET A 50 -20.55 -12.93 8.43
C MET A 50 -20.34 -13.06 9.95
N ASN A 51 -20.27 -14.29 10.48
CA ASN A 51 -20.15 -14.53 11.92
C ASN A 51 -18.68 -14.55 12.38
N SER A 52 -18.31 -13.60 13.23
CA SER A 52 -16.93 -13.45 13.73
C SER A 52 -16.37 -14.69 14.44
N SER A 53 -17.22 -15.47 15.10
CA SER A 53 -16.80 -16.68 15.80
C SER A 53 -16.46 -17.81 14.81
N VAL A 54 -17.24 -17.92 13.73
CA VAL A 54 -17.00 -18.89 12.65
C VAL A 54 -15.74 -18.53 11.87
N ILE A 55 -15.59 -17.25 11.51
CA ILE A 55 -14.39 -16.75 10.82
C ILE A 55 -13.14 -16.99 11.64
N ARG A 56 -13.17 -16.65 12.94
CA ARG A 56 -12.04 -16.91 13.85
C ARG A 56 -11.70 -18.39 13.91
N LYS A 57 -12.72 -19.25 14.05
CA LYS A 57 -12.54 -20.71 14.16
C LYS A 57 -11.89 -21.31 12.92
N TRP A 58 -12.33 -20.89 11.73
CA TRP A 58 -11.79 -21.44 10.48
C TRP A 58 -10.49 -20.78 10.06
N PHE A 59 -10.43 -19.45 9.98
CA PHE A 59 -9.29 -18.76 9.35
C PHE A 59 -8.18 -18.43 10.34
N SER A 60 -8.52 -17.94 11.53
CA SER A 60 -7.52 -17.56 12.53
C SER A 60 -7.00 -18.74 13.36
N GLN A 61 -7.71 -19.88 13.34
CA GLN A 61 -7.31 -21.09 14.06
C GLN A 61 -7.00 -22.19 13.05
N ARG A 62 -8.00 -22.99 12.64
CA ARG A 62 -7.81 -24.25 11.88
C ARG A 62 -6.98 -24.13 10.61
N LEU A 63 -7.16 -23.05 9.86
CA LEU A 63 -6.50 -22.84 8.57
C LEU A 63 -5.30 -21.89 8.65
N SER A 64 -5.04 -21.29 9.82
CA SER A 64 -4.06 -20.20 9.98
C SER A 64 -2.68 -20.56 9.41
N ALA A 65 -2.16 -21.74 9.76
CA ALA A 65 -0.86 -22.23 9.30
C ALA A 65 -0.81 -22.56 7.79
N PHE A 66 -1.96 -22.74 7.14
CA PHE A 66 -2.06 -23.04 5.71
C PHE A 66 -2.25 -21.77 4.86
N LEU A 67 -2.88 -20.73 5.41
CA LEU A 67 -3.19 -19.50 4.66
C LEU A 67 -1.98 -18.85 3.99
N PRO A 68 -0.75 -18.87 4.55
CA PRO A 68 0.41 -18.32 3.86
C PRO A 68 0.81 -19.09 2.60
N PHE A 69 0.24 -20.26 2.34
CA PHE A 69 0.46 -21.06 1.12
C PHE A 69 -0.79 -21.10 0.23
N THR A 70 -1.74 -20.19 0.45
CA THR A 70 -3.00 -20.17 -0.28
C THR A 70 -2.81 -20.05 -1.78
N SER A 71 -3.55 -20.87 -2.53
CA SER A 71 -3.64 -20.73 -3.98
C SER A 71 -4.52 -19.54 -4.35
N GLY A 72 -4.30 -18.97 -5.54
CA GLY A 72 -5.20 -17.96 -6.10
C GLY A 72 -6.63 -18.49 -6.30
N ARG A 73 -6.79 -19.79 -6.53
CA ARG A 73 -8.10 -20.46 -6.66
C ARG A 73 -8.87 -20.43 -5.34
N PHE A 74 -8.25 -20.82 -4.23
CA PHE A 74 -8.89 -20.76 -2.91
C PHE A 74 -9.34 -19.34 -2.59
N LEU A 75 -8.46 -18.35 -2.78
CA LEU A 75 -8.76 -16.94 -2.53
C LEU A 75 -9.89 -16.41 -3.42
N HIS A 76 -9.88 -16.78 -4.69
CA HIS A 76 -10.93 -16.40 -5.64
C HIS A 76 -12.28 -16.98 -5.22
N CYS A 77 -12.33 -18.26 -4.86
CA CYS A 77 -13.55 -18.89 -4.36
C CYS A 77 -14.06 -18.20 -3.09
N LEU A 78 -13.17 -17.88 -2.16
CA LEU A 78 -13.51 -17.22 -0.90
C LEU A 78 -14.06 -15.79 -1.09
N THR A 79 -13.40 -14.98 -1.93
CA THR A 79 -13.79 -13.58 -2.18
C THR A 79 -15.01 -13.43 -3.08
N ASN A 80 -15.38 -14.44 -3.85
CA ASN A 80 -16.65 -14.48 -4.56
C ASN A 80 -17.84 -14.77 -3.63
N ARG A 81 -17.60 -15.06 -2.36
CA ARG A 81 -18.66 -15.20 -1.34
C ARG A 81 -18.98 -13.85 -0.70
N ASN A 82 -20.12 -13.80 -0.02
CA ASN A 82 -20.61 -12.58 0.62
C ASN A 82 -19.91 -12.31 1.97
N LEU A 83 -18.61 -12.01 1.93
CA LEU A 83 -17.86 -11.61 3.13
C LEU A 83 -18.23 -10.20 3.56
N SER A 84 -18.50 -10.01 4.85
CA SER A 84 -18.60 -8.66 5.42
C SER A 84 -17.22 -8.00 5.52
N CYS A 85 -17.17 -6.67 5.60
CA CYS A 85 -15.92 -5.95 5.90
C CYS A 85 -15.24 -6.45 7.17
N HIS A 86 -16.02 -6.77 8.20
CA HIS A 86 -15.50 -7.29 9.45
C HIS A 86 -14.84 -8.67 9.26
N SER A 87 -15.53 -9.59 8.57
CA SER A 87 -15.00 -10.92 8.26
C SER A 87 -13.73 -10.85 7.42
N TYR A 88 -13.74 -10.00 6.39
CA TYR A 88 -12.56 -9.74 5.56
C TYR A 88 -11.38 -9.25 6.41
N GLN A 89 -11.59 -8.24 7.26
CA GLN A 89 -10.54 -7.69 8.12
C GLN A 89 -9.98 -8.76 9.07
N GLN A 90 -10.82 -9.63 9.63
CA GLN A 90 -10.36 -10.73 10.49
C GLN A 90 -9.49 -11.75 9.74
N ILE A 91 -9.88 -12.11 8.51
CA ILE A 91 -9.06 -13.00 7.67
C ILE A 91 -7.76 -12.30 7.27
N LEU A 92 -7.83 -11.01 6.90
CA LEU A 92 -6.66 -10.21 6.55
C LEU A 92 -5.63 -10.15 7.69
N GLN A 93 -6.06 -10.07 8.95
CA GLN A 93 -5.12 -10.09 10.09
C GLN A 93 -4.24 -11.34 10.11
N VAL A 94 -4.74 -12.49 9.64
CA VAL A 94 -3.92 -13.71 9.54
C VAL A 94 -2.86 -13.55 8.45
N PHE A 95 -3.24 -13.03 7.28
CA PHE A 95 -2.26 -12.74 6.22
C PHE A 95 -1.23 -11.69 6.64
N ILE A 96 -1.65 -10.65 7.37
CA ILE A 96 -0.76 -9.62 7.93
C ILE A 96 0.25 -10.24 8.89
N HIS A 97 -0.19 -11.11 9.79
CA HIS A 97 0.67 -11.80 10.75
C HIS A 97 1.78 -12.62 10.05
N HIS A 98 1.47 -13.18 8.89
CA HIS A 98 2.40 -13.99 8.11
C HIS A 98 3.12 -13.23 6.98
N PHE A 99 2.90 -11.92 6.82
CA PHE A 99 3.38 -11.15 5.67
C PHE A 99 4.89 -11.28 5.46
N ASP A 100 5.69 -11.10 6.51
CA ASP A 100 7.16 -11.16 6.44
C ASP A 100 7.70 -12.60 6.23
N ASN A 101 6.86 -13.62 6.44
CA ASN A 101 7.18 -15.03 6.21
C ASN A 101 6.77 -15.53 4.82
N MET A 102 6.02 -14.71 4.06
CA MET A 102 5.62 -15.04 2.69
C MET A 102 6.74 -14.70 1.70
N THR A 103 6.82 -15.47 0.61
CA THR A 103 7.62 -15.06 -0.55
C THR A 103 6.99 -13.83 -1.21
N SER A 104 7.79 -13.04 -1.93
CA SER A 104 7.26 -11.90 -2.70
C SER A 104 6.14 -12.33 -3.67
N HIS A 105 6.30 -13.47 -4.34
CA HIS A 105 5.24 -14.01 -5.21
C HIS A 105 3.94 -14.24 -4.44
N GLN A 106 4.02 -14.86 -3.27
CA GLN A 106 2.85 -15.15 -2.45
C GLN A 106 2.18 -13.89 -1.89
N GLN A 107 2.95 -12.87 -1.50
CA GLN A 107 2.40 -11.58 -1.09
C GLN A 107 1.56 -10.95 -2.22
N HIS A 108 2.04 -11.05 -3.46
CA HIS A 108 1.30 -10.55 -4.64
C HIS A 108 0.04 -11.39 -4.94
N VAL A 109 0.08 -12.71 -4.73
CA VAL A 109 -1.11 -13.57 -4.84
C VAL A 109 -2.19 -13.14 -3.84
N VAL A 110 -1.83 -12.97 -2.56
CA VAL A 110 -2.77 -12.49 -1.53
C VAL A 110 -3.28 -11.09 -1.85
N LEU A 111 -2.39 -10.16 -2.24
CA LEU A 111 -2.79 -8.81 -2.61
C LEU A 111 -3.82 -8.82 -3.75
N LYS A 112 -3.54 -9.54 -4.84
CA LYS A 112 -4.38 -9.53 -6.04
C LYS A 112 -5.67 -10.31 -5.86
N ASP A 113 -5.58 -11.54 -5.38
CA ASP A 113 -6.68 -12.50 -5.43
C ASP A 113 -7.57 -12.45 -4.17
N PHE A 114 -7.09 -11.82 -3.08
CA PHE A 114 -7.88 -11.58 -1.88
C PHE A 114 -8.18 -10.08 -1.66
N ILE A 115 -7.15 -9.28 -1.42
CA ILE A 115 -7.30 -7.89 -0.95
C ILE A 115 -7.96 -6.99 -2.00
N LEU A 116 -7.33 -6.85 -3.18
CA LEU A 116 -7.83 -5.97 -4.24
C LEU A 116 -9.17 -6.44 -4.77
N ARG A 117 -9.35 -7.77 -4.90
CA ARG A 117 -10.61 -8.36 -5.35
C ARG A 117 -11.76 -8.03 -4.41
N PHE A 118 -11.54 -8.13 -3.09
CA PHE A 118 -12.57 -7.81 -2.11
C PHE A 118 -12.85 -6.30 -2.06
N LEU A 119 -11.82 -5.46 -1.92
CA LEU A 119 -11.98 -4.01 -1.74
C LEU A 119 -12.54 -3.29 -2.98
N SER A 120 -12.36 -3.88 -4.17
CA SER A 120 -12.91 -3.33 -5.42
C SER A 120 -14.34 -3.80 -5.70
N HIS A 121 -14.92 -4.67 -4.86
CA HIS A 121 -16.24 -5.23 -5.10
C HIS A 121 -17.34 -4.22 -4.73
N PRO A 122 -18.42 -4.03 -5.53
CA PRO A 122 -19.44 -3.03 -5.22
C PRO A 122 -20.15 -3.26 -3.88
N HIS A 123 -20.31 -4.52 -3.46
CA HIS A 123 -21.04 -4.89 -2.25
C HIS A 123 -20.26 -4.69 -0.95
N SER A 124 -18.93 -4.52 -0.99
CA SER A 124 -18.13 -4.23 0.21
C SER A 124 -18.27 -2.76 0.69
N GLY A 125 -19.07 -1.95 -0.01
CA GLY A 125 -18.89 -0.50 -0.02
C GLY A 125 -17.56 -0.12 -0.68
N PRO A 126 -17.29 1.17 -0.93
CA PRO A 126 -15.97 1.60 -1.38
C PRO A 126 -14.93 1.17 -0.32
N GLY A 127 -14.17 0.11 -0.59
CA GLY A 127 -13.03 -0.37 0.20
C GLY A 127 -13.23 -0.47 1.73
N CYS A 128 -14.40 -0.83 2.25
CA CYS A 128 -14.69 -0.83 3.69
C CYS A 128 -14.47 0.52 4.40
N VAL A 129 -14.69 1.63 3.70
CA VAL A 129 -14.49 3.00 4.19
C VAL A 129 -15.33 3.32 5.42
N SER A 130 -16.60 2.89 5.46
CA SER A 130 -17.51 3.18 6.58
C SER A 130 -17.10 2.53 7.90
N ALA A 131 -16.09 1.65 7.90
CA ALA A 131 -15.60 0.94 9.09
C ALA A 131 -14.34 1.59 9.71
N SER A 132 -13.93 2.77 9.25
CA SER A 132 -12.68 3.44 9.68
C SER A 132 -12.94 4.91 10.04
N ASN A 133 -12.30 5.41 11.10
CA ASN A 133 -12.46 6.79 11.57
C ASN A 133 -11.39 7.75 11.01
N SER A 134 -10.32 7.21 10.40
CA SER A 134 -9.26 8.01 9.78
C SER A 134 -8.62 7.29 8.59
N SER A 135 -7.90 8.04 7.76
CA SER A 135 -7.15 7.51 6.62
C SER A 135 -6.08 6.50 7.05
N ALA A 136 -5.40 6.76 8.16
CA ALA A 136 -4.40 5.86 8.73
C ALA A 136 -5.02 4.55 9.25
N GLU A 137 -6.17 4.64 9.94
CA GLU A 137 -6.90 3.46 10.42
C GLU A 137 -7.41 2.62 9.24
N TRP A 138 -7.95 3.26 8.21
CA TRP A 138 -8.40 2.58 6.99
C TRP A 138 -7.27 1.80 6.32
N LEU A 139 -6.10 2.43 6.14
CA LEU A 139 -4.95 1.80 5.50
C LEU A 139 -4.47 0.58 6.31
N MET A 140 -4.41 0.71 7.64
CA MET A 140 -3.97 -0.37 8.53
C MET A 140 -4.97 -1.53 8.58
N LYS A 141 -6.27 -1.25 8.70
CA LYS A 141 -7.31 -2.28 8.82
C LYS A 141 -7.57 -3.04 7.53
N ASN A 142 -7.48 -2.36 6.38
CA ASN A 142 -7.90 -2.93 5.10
C ASN A 142 -6.74 -3.38 4.21
N LEU A 143 -5.50 -2.96 4.49
CA LEU A 143 -4.33 -3.34 3.70
C LEU A 143 -3.15 -3.78 4.57
N GLY A 144 -2.90 -3.09 5.70
CA GLY A 144 -1.75 -3.35 6.55
C GLY A 144 -0.43 -3.25 5.76
N PRO A 145 0.57 -4.14 5.96
CA PRO A 145 1.83 -4.12 5.22
C PRO A 145 1.68 -4.34 3.71
N PHE A 146 0.59 -4.95 3.23
CA PHE A 146 0.35 -5.09 1.79
C PHE A 146 0.15 -3.73 1.08
N SER A 147 -0.21 -2.68 1.82
CA SER A 147 -0.27 -1.31 1.28
C SER A 147 1.05 -0.86 0.64
N ARG A 148 2.20 -1.37 1.12
CA ARG A 148 3.53 -1.04 0.59
C ARG A 148 3.75 -1.51 -0.84
N LEU A 149 2.91 -2.44 -1.32
CA LEU A 149 2.95 -3.01 -2.67
C LEU A 149 2.04 -2.25 -3.67
N LEU A 150 1.39 -1.18 -3.22
CA LEU A 150 0.50 -0.36 -4.04
C LEU A 150 1.04 1.07 -4.20
N SER A 151 0.77 1.68 -5.35
CA SER A 151 0.98 3.12 -5.54
C SER A 151 -0.10 3.94 -4.81
N ILE A 152 0.19 5.21 -4.52
CA ILE A 152 -0.78 6.17 -3.98
C ILE A 152 -2.01 6.27 -4.88
N LYS A 153 -1.82 6.26 -6.21
CA LYS A 153 -2.93 6.29 -7.16
C LYS A 153 -3.87 5.10 -7.00
N GLN A 154 -3.33 3.90 -6.77
CA GLN A 154 -4.14 2.72 -6.51
C GLN A 154 -4.86 2.81 -5.16
N LEU A 155 -4.20 3.34 -4.12
CA LEU A 155 -4.85 3.57 -2.83
C LEU A 155 -6.03 4.55 -2.93
N LEU A 156 -5.85 5.66 -3.67
CA LEU A 156 -6.92 6.64 -3.94
C LEU A 156 -8.05 6.05 -4.80
N HIS A 157 -7.75 5.08 -5.68
CA HIS A 157 -8.79 4.39 -6.44
C HIS A 157 -9.65 3.47 -5.55
N LEU A 158 -9.03 2.80 -4.58
CA LEU A 158 -9.73 1.93 -3.62
C LEU A 158 -10.57 2.75 -2.63
N ASN A 159 -10.06 3.90 -2.19
CA ASN A 159 -10.75 4.82 -1.29
C ASN A 159 -10.53 6.27 -1.76
N PRO A 160 -11.48 6.87 -2.50
CA PRO A 160 -11.40 8.26 -2.94
C PRO A 160 -11.34 9.29 -1.80
N HIS A 161 -11.73 8.93 -0.57
CA HIS A 161 -11.65 9.78 0.62
C HIS A 161 -10.37 9.57 1.43
N PHE A 162 -9.47 8.70 0.99
CA PHE A 162 -8.18 8.49 1.65
C PHE A 162 -7.33 9.76 1.55
N ASN A 163 -6.96 10.33 2.71
CA ASN A 163 -6.00 11.41 2.81
C ASN A 163 -4.62 10.83 3.17
N PRO A 164 -3.66 10.74 2.22
CA PRO A 164 -2.35 10.16 2.50
C PRO A 164 -1.52 10.97 3.51
N LEU A 165 -1.80 12.27 3.65
CA LEU A 165 -1.06 13.15 4.56
C LEU A 165 -1.34 12.80 6.04
N GLU A 166 -2.54 12.31 6.35
CA GLU A 166 -2.88 11.78 7.68
C GLU A 166 -2.20 10.43 7.97
N ALA A 167 -1.70 9.75 6.94
CA ALA A 167 -1.13 8.41 7.01
C ALA A 167 0.38 8.36 6.72
N LEU A 168 1.08 9.50 6.67
CA LEU A 168 2.51 9.59 6.31
C LEU A 168 3.41 8.60 7.05
N ARG A 169 3.12 8.34 8.33
CA ARG A 169 3.86 7.37 9.17
C ARG A 169 3.79 5.92 8.65
N LEU A 170 2.75 5.58 7.88
CA LEU A 170 2.49 4.25 7.35
C LEU A 170 2.97 4.09 5.90
N LEU A 171 3.26 5.19 5.20
CA LEU A 171 3.69 5.17 3.80
C LEU A 171 5.17 4.79 3.67
N THR A 172 5.53 4.15 2.56
CA THR A 172 6.93 3.97 2.17
C THR A 172 7.52 5.29 1.65
N PRO A 173 8.85 5.48 1.67
CA PRO A 173 9.45 6.68 1.09
C PRO A 173 9.15 6.89 -0.40
N SER A 174 8.95 5.80 -1.16
CA SER A 174 8.51 5.84 -2.55
C SER A 174 7.08 6.40 -2.66
N GLN A 175 6.15 5.87 -1.86
CA GLN A 175 4.78 6.39 -1.77
C GLN A 175 4.73 7.85 -1.32
N THR A 176 5.59 8.27 -0.39
CA THR A 176 5.70 9.68 0.02
C THR A 176 6.17 10.57 -1.13
N ALA A 177 7.10 10.11 -1.98
CA ALA A 177 7.51 10.83 -3.18
C ALA A 177 6.37 10.91 -4.22
N GLU A 178 5.58 9.85 -4.37
CA GLU A 178 4.41 9.84 -5.27
C GLU A 178 3.34 10.89 -4.91
N LEU A 179 3.28 11.34 -3.65
CA LEU A 179 2.36 12.41 -3.22
C LEU A 179 2.56 13.71 -4.01
N LEU A 180 3.76 13.94 -4.54
CA LEU A 180 4.07 15.13 -5.34
C LEU A 180 3.64 15.00 -6.81
N LEU A 181 3.23 13.80 -7.23
CA LEU A 181 2.79 13.48 -8.59
C LEU A 181 1.28 13.49 -8.74
N VAL A 182 0.55 13.16 -7.68
CA VAL A 182 -0.90 12.99 -7.71
C VAL A 182 -1.63 14.25 -7.26
N ASN A 183 -2.84 14.45 -7.76
CA ASN A 183 -3.77 15.41 -7.18
C ASN A 183 -4.40 14.74 -5.95
N LEU A 184 -4.08 15.25 -4.77
CA LEU A 184 -4.64 14.74 -3.52
C LEU A 184 -6.08 15.26 -3.34
N PRO A 185 -6.94 14.51 -2.62
CA PRO A 185 -8.24 14.99 -2.17
C PRO A 185 -8.06 15.95 -0.98
N SER A 186 -7.25 16.99 -1.16
CA SER A 186 -6.99 18.04 -0.18
C SER A 186 -6.96 19.40 -0.88
N ASP A 187 -7.27 20.46 -0.13
CA ASP A 187 -7.20 21.85 -0.63
C ASP A 187 -5.75 22.40 -0.62
N LEU A 188 -4.76 21.55 -0.33
CA LEU A 188 -3.37 21.95 -0.25
C LEU A 188 -2.75 22.02 -1.65
N ASP A 189 -2.07 23.13 -1.93
CA ASP A 189 -1.20 23.23 -3.08
C ASP A 189 0.06 22.37 -2.90
N LYS A 190 0.84 22.24 -3.98
CA LYS A 190 2.08 21.45 -3.97
C LYS A 190 3.12 21.97 -3.00
N ASP A 191 3.17 23.28 -2.76
CA ASP A 191 4.17 23.90 -1.92
C ASP A 191 3.89 23.56 -0.44
N ALA A 192 2.62 23.61 -0.03
CA ALA A 192 2.16 23.14 1.27
C ALA A 192 2.42 21.64 1.47
N ILE A 193 2.16 20.80 0.46
CA ILE A 193 2.45 19.35 0.52
C ILE A 193 3.95 19.11 0.72
N ILE A 194 4.81 19.82 -0.03
CA ILE A 194 6.28 19.72 0.14
C ILE A 194 6.67 20.07 1.57
N ASN A 195 6.15 21.16 2.13
CA ASN A 195 6.46 21.56 3.51
C ASN A 195 6.07 20.48 4.53
N VAL A 196 4.84 19.95 4.45
CA VAL A 196 4.35 18.89 5.34
C VAL A 196 5.21 17.63 5.25
N ILE A 197 5.58 17.19 4.04
CA ILE A 197 6.44 16.02 3.84
C ILE A 197 7.82 16.25 4.46
N PHE A 198 8.45 17.40 4.22
CA PHE A 198 9.76 17.68 4.78
C PHE A 198 9.70 17.82 6.29
N ASP A 199 8.70 18.50 6.86
CA ASP A 199 8.53 18.62 8.31
C ASP A 199 8.47 17.22 8.95
N PHE A 200 7.68 16.32 8.37
CA PHE A 200 7.61 14.93 8.81
C PHE A 200 8.93 14.17 8.67
N LEU A 201 9.62 14.28 7.54
CA LEU A 201 10.85 13.53 7.26
C LEU A 201 12.06 14.04 8.07
N THR A 202 12.09 15.32 8.43
CA THR A 202 13.17 15.93 9.21
C THR A 202 12.96 15.90 10.72
N GLU A 203 11.77 15.52 11.19
CA GLU A 203 11.48 15.35 12.63
C GLU A 203 12.22 14.13 13.22
N SER A 204 12.48 13.10 12.39
CA SER A 204 13.14 11.86 12.80
C SER A 204 14.67 11.98 12.74
N PRO A 205 15.42 11.51 13.75
CA PRO A 205 16.88 11.40 13.66
C PRO A 205 17.34 10.31 12.68
N ASP A 206 16.46 9.39 12.30
CA ASP A 206 16.73 8.41 11.24
C ASP A 206 16.56 9.07 9.86
N GLU A 207 17.69 9.48 9.28
CA GLU A 207 17.78 10.13 7.96
C GLU A 207 17.51 9.18 6.79
N LYS A 208 17.43 7.86 7.01
CA LYS A 208 17.26 6.87 5.94
C LYS A 208 15.99 7.11 5.13
N LYS A 209 14.88 7.44 5.79
CA LYS A 209 13.62 7.76 5.10
C LYS A 209 13.72 9.00 4.23
N LEU A 210 14.43 10.04 4.69
CA LEU A 210 14.69 11.25 3.92
C LEU A 210 15.54 10.92 2.68
N GLN A 211 16.63 10.16 2.85
CA GLN A 211 17.48 9.73 1.73
C GLN A 211 16.68 8.93 0.68
N GLU A 212 15.92 7.93 1.12
CA GLU A 212 15.10 7.09 0.22
C GLU A 212 14.01 7.92 -0.48
N PHE A 213 13.37 8.85 0.21
CA PHE A 213 12.40 9.77 -0.37
C PHE A 213 13.05 10.62 -1.47
N LEU A 214 14.20 11.24 -1.20
CA LEU A 214 14.90 12.09 -2.16
C LEU A 214 15.33 11.31 -3.41
N MET A 215 15.84 10.08 -3.24
CA MET A 215 16.19 9.21 -4.37
C MET A 215 14.96 8.85 -5.21
N ASN A 216 13.82 8.51 -4.58
CA ASN A 216 12.57 8.27 -5.30
C ASN A 216 12.08 9.53 -6.04
N LEU A 217 12.20 10.70 -5.41
CA LEU A 217 11.85 11.96 -6.04
C LEU A 217 12.68 12.23 -7.30
N ALA A 218 13.99 11.98 -7.28
CA ALA A 218 14.83 12.09 -8.46
C ALA A 218 14.47 11.08 -9.57
N MET A 219 13.87 9.93 -9.25
CA MET A 219 13.35 9.03 -10.30
C MET A 219 12.00 9.50 -10.87
N LEU A 220 11.17 10.16 -10.05
CA LEU A 220 9.78 10.46 -10.36
C LEU A 220 9.55 11.90 -10.86
N HIS A 221 10.51 12.82 -10.67
CA HIS A 221 10.31 14.25 -10.92
C HIS A 221 9.86 14.60 -12.34
N ASN A 222 10.27 13.84 -13.37
CA ASN A 222 9.83 14.06 -14.75
C ASN A 222 8.33 13.83 -14.98
N GLN A 223 7.65 13.20 -14.03
CA GLN A 223 6.21 12.97 -14.04
C GLN A 223 5.46 14.00 -13.19
N ALA A 224 6.19 14.82 -12.41
CA ALA A 224 5.62 15.82 -11.53
C ALA A 224 5.35 17.12 -12.31
N ASN A 225 4.10 17.59 -12.31
CA ASN A 225 3.79 18.93 -12.77
C ASN A 225 4.19 19.96 -11.70
N PHE A 226 5.49 20.22 -11.54
CA PHE A 226 5.97 21.25 -10.61
C PHE A 226 5.93 22.64 -11.23
N THR A 227 5.48 23.61 -10.44
CA THR A 227 5.61 25.02 -10.77
C THR A 227 7.01 25.52 -10.38
N CYS A 228 7.42 26.69 -10.87
CA CYS A 228 8.66 27.33 -10.40
C CYS A 228 8.64 27.56 -8.87
N SER A 229 7.47 27.92 -8.31
CA SER A 229 7.30 28.06 -6.86
C SER A 229 7.57 26.74 -6.14
N SER A 230 7.05 25.63 -6.66
CA SER A 230 7.25 24.30 -6.08
C SER A 230 8.71 23.87 -6.11
N TYR A 231 9.43 24.13 -7.20
CA TYR A 231 10.88 23.91 -7.24
C TYR A 231 11.61 24.78 -6.21
N LYS A 232 11.27 26.07 -6.11
CA LYS A 232 11.88 26.97 -5.12
C LYS A 232 11.65 26.48 -3.68
N THR A 233 10.43 26.06 -3.36
CA THR A 233 10.07 25.50 -2.05
C THR A 233 10.86 24.22 -1.78
N LEU A 234 10.93 23.30 -2.74
CA LEU A 234 11.69 22.07 -2.62
C LEU A 234 13.19 22.31 -2.36
N TYR A 235 13.81 23.22 -3.11
CA TYR A 235 15.22 23.60 -2.91
C TYR A 235 15.45 24.25 -1.55
N THR A 236 14.55 25.14 -1.13
CA THR A 236 14.62 25.80 0.17
C THR A 236 14.58 24.77 1.31
N ARG A 237 13.65 23.80 1.25
CA ARG A 237 13.53 22.75 2.26
C ARG A 237 14.74 21.82 2.29
N MET A 238 15.31 21.49 1.13
CA MET A 238 16.57 20.75 1.04
C MET A 238 17.74 21.53 1.66
N ASP A 239 17.84 22.84 1.43
CA ASP A 239 18.89 23.68 2.00
C ASP A 239 18.79 23.82 3.51
N MET A 240 17.57 23.95 4.04
CA MET A 240 17.34 23.93 5.49
C MET A 240 17.82 22.61 6.11
N ALA A 241 17.52 21.48 5.45
CA ALA A 241 17.90 20.16 5.93
C ALA A 241 19.43 19.93 5.94
N LEU A 242 20.21 20.60 5.08
CA LEU A 242 21.68 20.46 5.06
C LEU A 242 22.34 20.75 6.41
N SER A 243 21.75 21.63 7.22
CA SER A 243 22.31 22.04 8.51
C SER A 243 22.13 21.01 9.63
N SER A 244 21.19 20.07 9.45
CA SER A 244 20.76 19.14 10.50
C SER A 244 21.07 17.68 10.20
N VAL A 245 21.59 17.37 9.00
CA VAL A 245 21.81 15.99 8.55
C VAL A 245 23.30 15.61 8.51
N SER A 246 23.58 14.32 8.49
CA SER A 246 24.93 13.78 8.30
C SER A 246 25.53 14.18 6.95
N VAL A 247 26.87 14.13 6.86
CA VAL A 247 27.62 14.42 5.62
C VAL A 247 27.14 13.58 4.44
N ASN A 248 26.85 12.29 4.67
CA ASN A 248 26.35 11.40 3.62
C ASN A 248 24.99 11.84 3.07
N THR A 249 24.08 12.24 3.95
CA THR A 249 22.78 12.78 3.55
C THR A 249 22.92 14.14 2.88
N ALA A 250 23.84 15.00 3.32
CA ALA A 250 24.13 16.28 2.69
C ALA A 250 24.66 16.11 1.25
N HIS A 251 25.50 15.10 1.01
CA HIS A 251 25.95 14.71 -0.33
C HIS A 251 24.77 14.25 -1.20
N THR A 252 23.88 13.44 -0.62
CA THR A 252 22.65 12.99 -1.30
C THR A 252 21.77 14.18 -1.69
N ILE A 253 21.51 15.11 -0.77
CA ILE A 253 20.74 16.32 -1.05
C ILE A 253 21.38 17.12 -2.19
N THR A 254 22.71 17.31 -2.16
CA THR A 254 23.44 18.05 -3.20
C THR A 254 23.31 17.37 -4.57
N TYR A 255 23.47 16.05 -4.63
CA TYR A 255 23.27 15.27 -5.86
C TYR A 255 21.84 15.42 -6.40
N ILE A 256 20.84 15.32 -5.53
CA ILE A 256 19.42 15.41 -5.93
C ILE A 256 19.08 16.82 -6.42
N LYS A 257 19.63 17.87 -5.80
CA LYS A 257 19.54 19.25 -6.31
C LYS A 257 20.15 19.39 -7.70
N MET A 258 21.24 18.69 -8.01
CA MET A 258 21.83 18.71 -9.35
C MET A 258 20.99 17.94 -10.37
N GLU A 259 20.36 16.83 -9.99
CA GLU A 259 19.49 16.09 -10.90
C GLU A 259 18.21 16.88 -11.22
N LEU A 260 17.58 17.49 -10.22
CA LEU A 260 16.37 18.29 -10.41
C LEU A 260 16.60 19.56 -11.24
N SER A 261 17.80 20.16 -11.19
CA SER A 261 18.08 21.43 -11.87
C SER A 261 18.07 21.31 -13.39
N LYS A 262 18.33 20.10 -13.92
CA LYS A 262 18.31 19.81 -15.36
C LYS A 262 16.93 20.01 -16.00
N TYR A 263 15.88 20.13 -15.20
CA TYR A 263 14.49 20.13 -15.64
C TYR A 263 13.71 21.38 -15.24
N ILE A 264 14.36 22.34 -14.57
CA ILE A 264 13.75 23.63 -14.29
C ILE A 264 13.64 24.38 -15.62
N PRO A 265 12.43 24.80 -16.06
CA PRO A 265 12.28 25.55 -17.29
C PRO A 265 13.15 26.82 -17.25
N PRO A 266 13.86 27.16 -18.34
CA PRO A 266 14.62 28.40 -18.39
C PRO A 266 13.69 29.59 -18.17
N ASP A 267 14.15 30.53 -17.35
CA ASP A 267 13.38 31.71 -16.96
C ASP A 267 12.97 32.51 -18.22
N ARG A 268 11.67 32.68 -18.45
CA ARG A 268 11.18 33.38 -19.67
C ARG A 268 11.61 34.85 -19.73
N HIS A 269 12.08 35.40 -18.61
CA HIS A 269 12.62 36.76 -18.52
C HIS A 269 14.09 36.88 -18.97
N SER A 270 14.75 35.77 -19.34
CA SER A 270 16.14 35.77 -19.82
C SER A 270 16.27 35.64 -21.34
N GLN A 271 15.17 35.52 -22.09
CA GLN A 271 15.23 35.54 -23.55
C GLN A 271 15.41 37.00 -24.03
N PRO A 272 16.47 37.32 -24.80
CA PRO A 272 16.58 38.64 -25.40
C PRO A 272 15.37 38.84 -26.33
N HIS A 273 14.60 39.89 -26.09
CA HIS A 273 13.61 40.37 -27.04
C HIS A 273 14.32 40.63 -28.38
N LEU A 274 14.16 39.76 -29.36
CA LEU A 274 14.47 40.10 -30.75
C LEU A 274 13.52 41.26 -31.10
N LYS A 275 14.09 42.46 -31.23
CA LYS A 275 13.42 43.58 -31.87
C LYS A 275 13.01 43.12 -33.27
N ARG A 276 11.73 43.28 -33.59
CA ARG A 276 11.29 43.32 -34.99
C ARG A 276 11.96 44.53 -35.61
N ASP A 277 12.85 44.29 -36.56
CA ASP A 277 13.28 45.33 -37.48
C ASP A 277 12.11 45.60 -38.43
N ASP A 278 11.59 46.83 -38.36
CA ASP A 278 10.63 47.37 -39.30
C ASP A 278 11.26 47.41 -40.70
N VAL A 279 10.71 46.62 -41.63
CA VAL A 279 11.00 46.75 -43.06
C VAL A 279 10.25 47.97 -43.56
N VAL A 280 11.01 49.02 -43.86
CA VAL A 280 10.56 50.18 -44.64
C VAL A 280 10.53 49.75 -46.11
N ASP A 281 9.33 49.55 -46.65
CA ASP A 281 9.13 49.39 -48.10
C ASP A 281 9.24 50.76 -48.79
N SER A 282 10.03 50.79 -49.87
CA SER A 282 10.09 51.84 -50.88
C SER A 282 9.39 51.36 -52.14
#